data_AF-A0A3M7MS42-F1
#
_entry.id   AF-A0A3M7MS42-F1
#
_cell.length_a   1.000
_cell.length_b   1.000
_cell.length_c   1.000
_cell.angle_alpha   90.00
_cell.angle_beta   90.00
_cell.angle_gamma   90.00
#
_symmetry.space_group_name_H-M   'P 1'
#
loop_
_entity.id
_entity.type
_entity.pdbx_description
1 polymer ?
#
loop_
_entity_poly.entity_id
_entity_poly.type
_entity_poly.pdbx_seq_one_letter_code
_entity_poly.pdbx_strand_id
1 'polypeptide(L)'
;MSNLPTLVFVPGAWHKPACYNKIIKLLQEQHKLKCIAITLPSTTANPAATFKDDLDAARHAISGETTNGRDVVVIAHSYGGMVGNSAIKGFARPRDVVAGTTRNSAATSNLTRVQSIGQSQPPATGYVIGLILIASGFTFTGLSFMDPFFGHPPPAWRVNNETGYADIVISPRQFFYHDLPADEADYWASQLAPQSLKALFEGGKYSYAGWMDVPVWYVGTIEDHGLPVVVQRMQIGMAREMGATVEHRELPTSHSPFLSRPEEVAGIVLQAVRAFGGKSVGNEPTRGQGNQTVLPVVRLWQPLTWYRFGLPLVFGHVLGRCVLIFDWGRRLWRSGFS
;
A
#
# COMPACT_ATOMS: atom_id res chain seq x y z
N MET A 1 -22.63 2.50 18.01
CA MET A 1 -21.16 2.62 18.07
C MET A 1 -20.66 2.91 16.66
N SER A 2 -19.74 3.87 16.47
CA SER A 2 -19.21 4.15 15.13
C SER A 2 -18.50 2.91 14.59
N ASN A 3 -18.93 2.41 13.42
CA ASN A 3 -18.36 1.22 12.78
C ASN A 3 -17.04 1.59 12.07
N LEU A 4 -16.06 2.07 12.84
CA LEU A 4 -14.75 2.46 12.33
C LEU A 4 -13.96 1.22 11.92
N PRO A 5 -13.20 1.28 10.80
CA PRO A 5 -12.38 0.17 10.38
C PRO A 5 -11.21 -0.05 11.34
N THR A 6 -10.66 -1.26 11.33
CA THR A 6 -9.34 -1.53 11.92
C THR A 6 -8.25 -1.17 10.93
N LEU A 7 -7.20 -0.51 11.40
CA LEU A 7 -6.02 -0.18 10.64
C LEU A 7 -4.97 -1.27 10.83
N VAL A 8 -4.61 -1.98 9.75
CA VAL A 8 -3.57 -3.02 9.77
C VAL A 8 -2.30 -2.45 9.14
N PHE A 9 -1.26 -2.27 9.94
CA PHE A 9 0.04 -1.73 9.54
C PHE A 9 1.02 -2.85 9.21
N VAL A 10 1.57 -2.79 8.00
CA VAL A 10 2.55 -3.74 7.45
C VAL A 10 3.89 -3.00 7.27
N PRO A 11 4.92 -3.33 8.06
CA PRO A 11 6.21 -2.64 7.99
C PRO A 11 6.99 -3.03 6.72
N GLY A 12 8.03 -2.25 6.42
CA GLY A 12 8.95 -2.54 5.32
C GLY A 12 10.00 -3.58 5.70
N ALA A 13 10.87 -3.91 4.74
CA ALA A 13 12.00 -4.80 4.97
C ALA A 13 12.89 -4.27 6.10
N TRP A 14 13.53 -5.16 6.84
CA TRP A 14 14.36 -4.87 8.04
C TRP A 14 13.64 -4.19 9.22
N HIS A 15 12.40 -3.74 9.08
CA HIS A 15 11.73 -2.94 10.09
C HIS A 15 10.85 -3.79 11.01
N LYS A 16 10.86 -3.45 12.30
CA LYS A 16 9.92 -3.96 13.30
C LYS A 16 8.63 -3.11 13.29
N PRO A 17 7.48 -3.66 13.72
CA PRO A 17 6.21 -2.91 13.81
C PRO A 17 6.29 -1.64 14.67
N ALA A 18 7.23 -1.59 15.62
CA ALA A 18 7.44 -0.45 16.51
C ALA A 18 7.71 0.88 15.76
N CYS A 19 8.15 0.84 14.50
CA CYS A 19 8.34 2.05 13.70
C CYS A 19 7.04 2.86 13.51
N TYR A 20 5.87 2.24 13.64
CA TYR A 20 4.58 2.92 13.55
C TYR A 20 4.06 3.46 14.91
N ASN A 21 4.77 3.26 16.02
CA ASN A 21 4.25 3.60 17.35
C ASN A 21 3.84 5.07 17.46
N LYS A 22 4.61 6.00 16.87
CA LYS A 22 4.28 7.44 16.86
C LYS A 22 2.90 7.69 16.23
N ILE A 23 2.63 7.15 15.04
CA ILE A 23 1.35 7.35 14.36
C ILE A 23 0.21 6.53 14.99
N ILE A 24 0.48 5.32 15.48
CA ILE A 24 -0.51 4.46 16.13
C ILE A 24 -1.03 5.13 17.40
N LYS A 25 -0.13 5.72 18.20
CA LYS A 25 -0.50 6.47 19.39
C LYS A 25 -1.48 7.60 19.06
N LEU A 26 -1.17 8.40 18.04
CA LEU A 26 -2.06 9.49 17.58
C LEU A 26 -3.43 8.96 17.16
N LEU A 27 -3.47 7.90 16.33
CA LEU A 27 -4.70 7.33 15.80
C LEU A 27 -5.58 6.67 16.89
N GLN A 28 -4.97 5.99 17.85
CA GLN A 28 -5.68 5.35 18.96
C GLN A 28 -6.17 6.37 19.99
N GLU A 29 -5.29 7.25 20.47
CA GLU A 29 -5.62 8.16 21.58
C GLU A 29 -6.57 9.27 21.14
N GLN A 30 -6.31 9.88 19.97
CA GLN A 30 -7.05 11.05 19.49
C GLN A 30 -8.28 10.69 18.65
N HIS A 31 -8.24 9.56 17.92
CA HIS A 31 -9.29 9.21 16.96
C HIS A 31 -10.00 7.88 17.24
N LYS A 32 -9.61 7.18 18.32
CA LYS A 32 -10.23 5.92 18.77
C LYS A 32 -10.24 4.84 17.68
N LEU A 33 -9.28 4.87 16.76
CA LEU A 33 -9.11 3.85 15.72
C LEU A 33 -8.37 2.65 16.29
N LYS A 34 -8.89 1.44 16.06
CA LYS A 34 -8.16 0.21 16.37
C LYS A 34 -7.01 0.06 15.37
N CYS A 35 -5.81 -0.17 15.89
CA CYS A 35 -4.59 -0.32 15.09
C CYS A 35 -3.93 -1.66 15.43
N ILE A 36 -3.51 -2.39 14.40
CA ILE A 36 -2.76 -3.65 14.51
C ILE A 36 -1.50 -3.49 13.66
N ALA A 37 -0.33 -3.45 14.27
CA ALA A 37 0.94 -3.50 13.56
C ALA A 37 1.47 -4.93 13.59
N ILE A 38 1.68 -5.52 12.41
CA ILE A 38 2.14 -6.91 12.32
C ILE A 38 3.67 -6.99 12.35
N THR A 39 4.17 -8.08 12.93
CA THR A 39 5.56 -8.49 12.74
C THR A 39 5.66 -9.35 11.48
N LEU A 40 6.61 -9.04 10.61
CA LEU A 40 6.91 -9.88 9.45
C LEU A 40 7.88 -11.00 9.89
N PRO A 41 7.53 -12.29 9.78
CA PRO A 41 8.44 -13.40 10.07
C PRO A 41 9.80 -13.31 9.36
N SER A 42 9.85 -12.70 8.18
CA SER A 42 11.12 -12.47 7.46
C SER A 42 12.08 -11.49 8.15
N THR A 43 11.61 -10.79 9.18
CA THR A 43 12.37 -9.82 9.99
C THR A 43 12.69 -10.31 11.41
N THR A 44 12.40 -11.58 11.74
CA THR A 44 12.58 -12.14 13.10
C THR A 44 13.81 -13.05 13.21
N ALA A 45 14.90 -12.72 12.50
CA ALA A 45 16.15 -13.47 12.50
C ALA A 45 15.98 -14.98 12.17
N ASN A 46 15.07 -15.27 11.22
CA ASN A 46 14.94 -16.59 10.60
C ASN A 46 15.27 -16.48 9.11
N PRO A 47 16.40 -17.01 8.62
CA PRO A 47 16.80 -16.90 7.21
C PRO A 47 15.97 -17.81 6.29
N ALA A 48 15.22 -18.76 6.87
CA ALA A 48 14.31 -19.62 6.13
C ALA A 48 12.90 -19.03 5.96
N ALA A 49 12.57 -17.93 6.66
CA ALA A 49 11.28 -17.28 6.56
C ALA A 49 11.04 -16.75 5.14
N THR A 50 9.85 -16.97 4.62
CA THR A 50 9.49 -16.75 3.22
C THR A 50 8.49 -15.59 3.07
N PHE A 51 8.27 -15.16 1.84
CA PHE A 51 7.21 -14.20 1.52
C PHE A 51 5.82 -14.73 1.93
N LYS A 52 5.63 -16.05 1.88
CA LYS A 52 4.37 -16.69 2.26
C LYS A 52 4.12 -16.56 3.76
N ASP A 53 5.16 -16.63 4.60
CA ASP A 53 5.03 -16.45 6.04
C ASP A 53 4.64 -15.00 6.39
N ASP A 54 5.25 -14.02 5.71
CA ASP A 54 4.87 -12.61 5.80
C ASP A 54 3.42 -12.36 5.35
N LEU A 55 3.03 -12.96 4.23
CA LEU A 55 1.67 -12.90 3.71
C LEU A 55 0.66 -13.50 4.70
N ASP A 56 0.97 -14.64 5.29
CA ASP A 56 0.10 -15.32 6.26
C ASP A 56 -0.08 -14.47 7.53
N ALA A 57 0.98 -13.83 8.02
CA ALA A 57 0.89 -12.90 9.16
C ALA A 57 -0.06 -11.72 8.86
N ALA A 58 0.05 -11.12 7.67
CA ALA A 58 -0.85 -10.04 7.25
C ALA A 58 -2.30 -10.52 7.09
N ARG A 59 -2.50 -11.68 6.45
CA ARG A 59 -3.83 -12.26 6.25
C ARG A 59 -4.49 -12.67 7.56
N HIS A 60 -3.73 -13.15 8.53
CA HIS A 60 -4.23 -13.48 9.86
C HIS A 60 -4.76 -12.23 10.59
N ALA A 61 -4.02 -11.11 10.53
CA ALA A 61 -4.49 -9.85 11.10
C ALA A 61 -5.75 -9.33 10.41
N ILE A 62 -5.84 -9.43 9.08
CA ILE A 62 -7.03 -9.04 8.33
C ILE A 62 -8.22 -9.95 8.67
N SER A 63 -8.04 -11.27 8.62
CA SER A 63 -9.13 -12.23 8.86
C SER A 63 -9.66 -12.15 10.29
N GLY A 64 -8.79 -11.90 11.28
CA GLY A 64 -9.20 -11.70 12.67
C GLY A 64 -10.18 -10.54 12.86
N GLU A 65 -10.16 -9.54 11.98
CA GLU A 65 -11.11 -8.41 12.04
C GLU A 65 -12.33 -8.65 11.14
N THR A 66 -12.10 -9.11 9.90
CA THR A 66 -13.18 -9.25 8.91
C THR A 66 -14.16 -10.36 9.25
N THR A 67 -13.70 -11.45 9.88
CA THR A 67 -14.59 -12.52 10.39
C THR A 67 -15.51 -12.04 11.52
N ASN A 68 -15.14 -10.95 12.19
CA ASN A 68 -15.94 -10.29 13.23
C ASN A 68 -16.79 -9.13 12.67
N GLY A 69 -16.97 -9.05 11.36
CA GLY A 69 -17.80 -8.03 10.70
C GLY A 69 -17.19 -6.64 10.63
N ARG A 70 -15.89 -6.50 10.91
CA ARG A 70 -15.20 -5.21 10.92
C ARG A 70 -14.41 -4.99 9.64
N ASP A 71 -14.65 -3.86 8.99
CA ASP A 71 -13.87 -3.43 7.84
C ASP A 71 -12.40 -3.14 8.24
N VAL A 72 -11.50 -3.30 7.26
CA VAL A 72 -10.06 -3.12 7.43
C VAL A 72 -9.52 -2.14 6.40
N VAL A 73 -8.60 -1.28 6.84
CA VAL A 73 -7.72 -0.50 5.95
C VAL A 73 -6.31 -1.02 6.13
N VAL A 74 -5.66 -1.41 5.04
CA VAL A 74 -4.28 -1.88 5.06
C VAL A 74 -3.36 -0.68 4.83
N ILE A 75 -2.39 -0.46 5.71
CA ILE A 75 -1.34 0.55 5.56
C ILE A 75 -0.01 -0.17 5.42
N ALA A 76 0.68 0.05 4.33
CA ALA A 76 1.86 -0.73 3.98
C ALA A 76 3.01 0.16 3.49
N HIS A 77 4.20 -0.08 4.04
CA HIS A 77 5.42 0.69 3.74
C HIS A 77 6.43 -0.15 2.98
N SER A 78 7.03 0.40 1.92
CA SER A 78 8.17 -0.20 1.20
C SER A 78 7.89 -1.67 0.80
N TYR A 79 8.76 -2.63 1.10
CA TYR A 79 8.52 -4.08 0.89
C TYR A 79 7.18 -4.57 1.47
N GLY A 80 6.73 -3.99 2.59
CA GLY A 80 5.43 -4.25 3.19
C GLY A 80 4.27 -3.98 2.22
N GLY A 81 4.45 -3.11 1.24
CA GLY A 81 3.50 -2.94 0.14
C GLY A 81 3.27 -4.22 -0.64
N MET A 82 4.30 -5.03 -0.90
CA MET A 82 4.14 -6.32 -1.57
C MET A 82 3.26 -7.28 -0.76
N VAL A 83 3.55 -7.37 0.54
CA VAL A 83 2.82 -8.20 1.51
C VAL A 83 1.37 -7.71 1.65
N GLY A 84 1.19 -6.42 1.93
CA GLY A 84 -0.10 -5.78 2.16
C GLY A 84 -1.04 -5.89 0.95
N ASN A 85 -0.54 -5.59 -0.26
CA ASN A 85 -1.32 -5.79 -1.49
C ASN A 85 -1.77 -7.24 -1.66
N SER A 86 -0.84 -8.17 -1.46
CA SER A 86 -1.12 -9.59 -1.69
C SER A 86 -2.11 -10.14 -0.67
N ALA A 87 -2.08 -9.62 0.55
CA ALA A 87 -2.97 -9.99 1.63
C ALA A 87 -4.45 -9.67 1.34
N ILE A 88 -4.74 -8.68 0.48
CA ILE A 88 -6.10 -8.25 0.11
C ILE A 88 -6.88 -9.33 -0.65
N LYS A 89 -6.19 -10.26 -1.32
CA LYS A 89 -6.82 -11.28 -2.17
C LYS A 89 -7.98 -11.99 -1.45
N GLY A 90 -9.19 -11.82 -1.96
CA GLY A 90 -10.41 -12.42 -1.41
C GLY A 90 -11.01 -11.74 -0.17
N PHE A 91 -10.49 -10.58 0.25
CA PHE A 91 -11.05 -9.77 1.34
C PHE A 91 -11.68 -8.45 0.87
N ALA A 92 -11.52 -8.06 -0.39
CA ALA A 92 -12.19 -6.87 -0.94
C ALA A 92 -13.70 -7.09 -1.08
N ARG A 93 -14.47 -5.99 -1.10
CA ARG A 93 -15.92 -6.04 -1.35
C ARG A 93 -16.19 -6.60 -2.77
N PRO A 94 -17.13 -7.56 -2.94
CA PRO A 94 -17.52 -8.03 -4.27
C PRO A 94 -18.02 -6.88 -5.14
N ARG A 95 -17.56 -6.80 -6.39
CA ARG A 95 -17.87 -5.71 -7.33
C ARG A 95 -19.37 -5.54 -7.58
N ASP A 96 -20.15 -6.62 -7.51
CA ASP A 96 -21.61 -6.60 -7.74
C ASP A 96 -22.40 -5.86 -6.64
N VAL A 97 -21.86 -5.79 -5.42
CA VAL A 97 -22.49 -5.08 -4.29
C VAL A 97 -22.27 -3.56 -4.39
N VAL A 98 -21.16 -3.14 -5.02
CA VAL A 98 -20.81 -1.71 -5.20
C VAL A 98 -21.64 -1.06 -6.32
N ALA A 99 -22.01 -1.82 -7.36
CA ALA A 99 -22.87 -1.33 -8.44
C ALA A 99 -24.35 -1.17 -8.03
N GLY A 100 -24.80 -1.90 -7.00
CA GLY A 100 -26.18 -1.83 -6.48
C GLY A 100 -26.48 -0.58 -5.64
N THR A 101 -25.46 0.12 -5.12
CA THR A 101 -25.62 1.32 -4.29
C THR A 101 -25.70 2.62 -5.11
N THR A 102 -25.38 2.58 -6.41
CA THR A 102 -25.40 3.76 -7.31
C THR A 102 -26.61 3.79 -8.27
N ARG A 103 -27.50 2.80 -8.26
CA ARG A 103 -28.73 2.79 -9.07
C ARG A 103 -30.00 2.89 -8.22
N ASN A 104 -30.21 4.04 -7.58
CA ASN A 104 -31.55 4.48 -7.24
C ASN A 104 -31.94 5.65 -8.16
N SER A 105 -32.40 5.30 -9.35
CA SER A 105 -33.25 6.13 -10.20
C SER A 105 -34.03 5.23 -11.14
N ALA A 106 -35.32 5.07 -10.80
CA ALA A 106 -36.46 4.69 -11.63
C ALA A 106 -36.22 3.83 -12.89
N ALA A 107 -36.61 2.55 -12.83
CA ALA A 107 -37.25 1.87 -13.95
C ALA A 107 -38.06 0.66 -13.44
N THR A 108 -39.38 0.78 -13.52
CA THR A 108 -40.37 -0.27 -13.37
C THR A 108 -40.21 -1.28 -14.51
N SER A 109 -39.93 -2.55 -14.18
CA SER A 109 -40.25 -3.66 -15.09
C SER A 109 -40.60 -4.91 -14.29
N ASN A 110 -41.86 -5.30 -14.40
CA ASN A 110 -42.44 -6.53 -13.86
C ASN A 110 -41.74 -7.75 -14.47
N LEU A 111 -41.07 -8.54 -13.62
CA LEU A 111 -40.79 -9.95 -13.90
C LEU A 111 -40.98 -10.75 -12.61
N THR A 112 -41.94 -11.66 -12.68
CA THR A 112 -42.43 -12.56 -11.64
C THR A 112 -41.28 -13.38 -11.04
N ARG A 113 -40.92 -13.12 -9.78
CA ARG A 113 -39.99 -13.98 -9.02
C ARG A 113 -40.79 -14.84 -8.06
N VAL A 114 -40.82 -16.13 -8.36
CA VAL A 114 -41.26 -17.21 -7.46
C VAL A 114 -40.53 -17.04 -6.12
N GLN A 115 -41.31 -16.95 -5.04
CA GLN A 115 -40.81 -16.94 -3.67
C GLN A 115 -40.15 -18.29 -3.37
N SER A 116 -38.87 -18.28 -3.02
CA SER A 116 -38.27 -19.31 -2.18
C SER A 116 -38.02 -18.72 -0.79
N ILE A 117 -38.53 -19.43 0.20
CA ILE A 117 -38.52 -19.10 1.62
C ILE A 117 -37.15 -19.46 2.20
N GLY A 118 -36.57 -18.53 2.96
CA GLY A 118 -35.54 -18.79 3.97
C GLY A 118 -34.09 -18.79 3.48
N GLN A 119 -33.44 -17.62 3.43
CA GLN A 119 -31.99 -17.53 3.59
C GLN A 119 -31.63 -16.36 4.51
N SER A 120 -31.07 -16.74 5.65
CA SER A 120 -30.30 -15.93 6.59
C SER A 120 -29.54 -14.81 5.87
N GLN A 121 -29.60 -13.59 6.43
CA GLN A 121 -28.60 -12.56 6.14
C GLN A 121 -27.22 -13.24 6.14
N PRO A 122 -26.38 -13.07 5.09
CA PRO A 122 -25.00 -13.54 5.17
C PRO A 122 -24.40 -12.97 6.46
N PRO A 123 -23.59 -13.74 7.21
CA PRO A 123 -22.94 -13.20 8.40
C PRO A 123 -22.27 -11.88 8.01
N ALA A 124 -22.42 -10.84 8.83
CA ALA A 124 -21.78 -9.56 8.57
C ALA A 124 -20.26 -9.83 8.45
N THR A 125 -19.76 -9.87 7.22
CA THR A 125 -18.33 -10.01 6.95
C THR A 125 -17.78 -8.62 6.73
N GLY A 126 -16.74 -8.28 7.47
CA GLY A 126 -15.96 -7.10 7.19
C GLY A 126 -15.17 -7.29 5.91
N TYR A 127 -14.76 -6.20 5.29
CA TYR A 127 -13.97 -6.22 4.07
C TYR A 127 -12.72 -5.37 4.22
N VAL A 128 -11.71 -5.63 3.40
CA VAL A 128 -10.70 -4.62 3.14
C VAL A 128 -11.33 -3.55 2.26
N ILE A 129 -11.40 -2.32 2.76
CA ILE A 129 -12.09 -1.20 2.10
C ILE A 129 -11.14 -0.18 1.47
N GLY A 130 -9.84 -0.31 1.71
CA GLY A 130 -8.84 0.56 1.11
C GLY A 130 -7.42 0.16 1.46
N LEU A 131 -6.49 0.65 0.65
CA LEU A 131 -5.06 0.43 0.78
C LEU A 131 -4.35 1.79 0.87
N ILE A 132 -3.48 1.95 1.85
CA ILE A 132 -2.57 3.09 1.98
C ILE A 132 -1.16 2.59 1.75
N LEU A 133 -0.51 3.07 0.70
CA LEU A 133 0.89 2.77 0.39
C LEU A 133 1.76 3.95 0.83
N ILE A 134 2.86 3.68 1.52
CA ILE A 134 3.84 4.68 1.94
C ILE A 134 5.18 4.30 1.32
N ALA A 135 5.78 5.18 0.51
CA ALA A 135 7.10 4.96 -0.10
C ALA A 135 7.29 3.52 -0.67
N SER A 136 6.30 3.05 -1.43
CA SER A 136 6.17 1.63 -1.83
C SER A 136 5.96 1.47 -3.33
N GLY A 137 6.29 0.30 -3.88
CA GLY A 137 5.84 -0.09 -5.22
C GLY A 137 4.39 -0.59 -5.25
N PHE A 138 3.86 -0.76 -6.47
CA PHE A 138 2.63 -1.50 -6.74
C PHE A 138 2.95 -2.94 -7.13
N THR A 139 2.33 -3.91 -6.46
CA THR A 139 2.62 -5.34 -6.64
C THR A 139 2.07 -5.89 -7.94
N PHE A 140 2.89 -6.62 -8.69
CA PHE A 140 2.40 -7.40 -9.82
C PHE A 140 2.15 -8.85 -9.40
N THR A 141 0.96 -9.35 -9.70
CA THR A 141 0.58 -10.75 -9.43
C THR A 141 1.56 -11.70 -10.11
N GLY A 142 2.11 -12.63 -9.34
CA GLY A 142 3.02 -13.65 -9.85
C GLY A 142 4.50 -13.30 -9.76
N LEU A 143 4.85 -12.05 -9.43
CA LEU A 143 6.25 -11.61 -9.30
C LEU A 143 6.73 -11.60 -7.85
N SER A 144 8.00 -11.96 -7.63
CA SER A 144 8.73 -11.73 -6.38
C SER A 144 9.10 -10.26 -6.21
N PHE A 145 9.60 -9.87 -5.03
CA PHE A 145 10.02 -8.49 -4.78
C PHE A 145 11.21 -8.08 -5.65
N MET A 146 12.10 -9.03 -5.95
CA MET A 146 13.33 -8.78 -6.70
C MET A 146 13.20 -8.95 -8.21
N ASP A 147 12.08 -9.50 -8.71
CA ASP A 147 11.87 -9.67 -10.14
C ASP A 147 11.92 -8.35 -10.93
N PRO A 148 11.32 -7.23 -10.48
CA PRO A 148 11.42 -5.93 -11.18
C PRO A 148 12.84 -5.38 -11.25
N PHE A 149 13.73 -5.87 -10.39
CA PHE A 149 15.15 -5.51 -10.36
C PHE A 149 16.03 -6.56 -11.09
N PHE A 150 15.41 -7.49 -11.83
CA PHE A 150 16.09 -8.60 -12.50
C PHE A 150 16.95 -9.45 -11.53
N GLY A 151 16.53 -9.54 -10.26
CA GLY A 151 17.29 -10.25 -9.22
C GLY A 151 18.54 -9.51 -8.73
N HIS A 152 18.78 -8.28 -9.17
CA HIS A 152 19.94 -7.50 -8.73
C HIS A 152 19.54 -6.49 -7.64
N PRO A 153 20.11 -6.58 -6.43
CA PRO A 153 19.82 -5.61 -5.39
C PRO A 153 20.30 -4.21 -5.78
N PRO A 154 19.57 -3.15 -5.41
CA PRO A 154 20.09 -1.78 -5.43
C PRO A 154 21.41 -1.67 -4.63
N PRO A 155 22.30 -0.70 -4.94
CA PRO A 155 23.62 -0.57 -4.30
C PRO A 155 23.60 -0.38 -2.77
N ALA A 156 22.44 -0.06 -2.20
CA ALA A 156 22.27 0.15 -0.77
C ALA A 156 22.40 -1.13 0.08
N TRP A 157 22.21 -2.31 -0.52
CA TRP A 157 22.30 -3.59 0.18
C TRP A 157 22.83 -4.70 -0.73
N ARG A 158 23.27 -5.82 -0.14
CA ARG A 158 23.79 -6.97 -0.87
C ARG A 158 23.13 -8.28 -0.45
N VAL A 159 23.18 -9.26 -1.34
CA VAL A 159 22.80 -10.64 -1.05
C VAL A 159 23.93 -11.30 -0.26
N ASN A 160 23.62 -11.79 0.94
CA ASN A 160 24.54 -12.61 1.73
C ASN A 160 24.04 -14.06 1.77
N ASN A 161 24.55 -14.87 0.85
CA ASN A 161 24.16 -16.29 0.74
C ASN A 161 24.70 -17.16 1.89
N GLU A 162 25.74 -16.71 2.59
CA GLU A 162 26.29 -17.44 3.74
C GLU A 162 25.35 -17.38 4.93
N THR A 163 24.73 -16.21 5.16
CA THR A 163 23.81 -15.99 6.29
C THR A 163 22.34 -16.15 5.90
N GLY A 164 22.01 -16.08 4.61
CA GLY A 164 20.63 -16.11 4.11
C GLY A 164 19.90 -14.77 4.24
N TYR A 165 20.61 -13.67 4.48
CA TYR A 165 20.03 -12.34 4.71
C TYR A 165 20.43 -11.30 3.66
N ALA A 166 19.60 -10.26 3.55
CA ALA A 166 19.92 -9.03 2.83
C ALA A 166 20.66 -8.07 3.76
N ASP A 167 21.95 -7.85 3.51
CA ASP A 167 22.81 -6.98 4.31
C ASP A 167 22.76 -5.55 3.77
N ILE A 168 22.38 -4.59 4.61
CA ILE A 168 22.53 -3.17 4.27
C ILE A 168 24.02 -2.82 4.28
N VAL A 169 24.53 -2.22 3.20
CA VAL A 169 25.97 -1.90 3.01
C VAL A 169 26.27 -0.40 3.00
N ILE A 170 25.26 0.43 3.21
CA ILE A 170 25.38 1.88 3.38
C ILE A 170 24.85 2.29 4.75
N SER A 171 25.04 3.55 5.13
CA SER A 171 24.50 4.07 6.39
C SER A 171 22.96 3.99 6.41
N PRO A 172 22.34 3.22 7.32
CA PRO A 172 20.88 3.17 7.41
C PRO A 172 20.27 4.53 7.77
N ARG A 173 21.01 5.35 8.53
CA ARG A 173 20.63 6.74 8.80
C ARG A 173 20.50 7.55 7.52
N GLN A 174 21.49 7.53 6.64
CA GLN A 174 21.43 8.26 5.37
C GLN A 174 20.34 7.72 4.44
N PHE A 175 20.10 6.41 4.49
CA PHE A 175 19.18 5.72 3.61
C PHE A 175 17.71 5.89 4.02
N PHE A 176 17.38 5.74 5.30
CA PHE A 176 16.01 5.68 5.79
C PHE A 176 15.57 6.86 6.67
N TYR A 177 16.51 7.60 7.29
CA TYR A 177 16.23 8.45 8.45
C TYR A 177 16.99 9.79 8.44
N HIS A 178 17.43 10.28 7.28
CA HIS A 178 18.32 11.45 7.22
C HIS A 178 17.63 12.78 7.56
N ASP A 179 16.31 12.77 7.65
CA ASP A 179 15.45 13.89 8.06
C ASP A 179 15.06 13.83 9.54
N LEU A 180 15.56 12.85 10.29
CA LEU A 180 15.41 12.76 11.75
C LEU A 180 16.58 13.45 12.49
N PRO A 181 16.36 13.91 13.74
CA PRO A 181 17.44 14.22 14.67
C PRO A 181 18.46 13.07 14.75
N ALA A 182 19.74 13.41 14.93
CA ALA A 182 20.84 12.45 14.84
C ALA A 182 20.68 11.25 15.78
N ASP A 183 20.37 11.53 17.04
CA ASP A 183 20.13 10.55 18.10
C ASP A 183 18.92 9.66 17.79
N GLU A 184 17.84 10.25 17.28
CA GLU A 184 16.66 9.48 16.88
C GLU A 184 16.96 8.59 15.66
N ALA A 185 17.68 9.10 14.67
CA ALA A 185 18.10 8.34 13.50
C ALA A 185 19.00 7.16 13.86
N ASP A 186 19.96 7.38 14.77
CA ASP A 186 20.86 6.34 15.26
C ASP A 186 20.09 5.28 16.07
N TYR A 187 19.11 5.69 16.88
CA TYR A 187 18.20 4.77 17.57
C TYR A 187 17.44 3.88 16.57
N TRP A 188 16.79 4.46 15.56
CA TRP A 188 16.02 3.66 14.59
C TRP A 188 16.90 2.78 13.71
N ALA A 189 18.09 3.24 13.34
CA ALA A 189 19.09 2.41 12.68
C ALA A 189 19.47 1.19 13.53
N SER A 190 19.59 1.35 14.86
CA SER A 190 19.86 0.24 15.78
C SER A 190 18.67 -0.71 15.97
N GLN A 191 17.45 -0.31 15.58
CA GLN A 191 16.26 -1.16 15.69
C GLN A 191 16.05 -2.08 14.49
N LEU A 192 16.79 -1.89 13.40
CA LEU A 192 16.73 -2.73 12.21
C LEU A 192 17.04 -4.20 12.56
N ALA A 193 16.34 -5.10 11.89
CA ALA A 193 16.48 -6.54 12.02
C ALA A 193 16.96 -7.17 10.71
N PRO A 194 17.56 -8.38 10.76
CA PRO A 194 17.91 -9.11 9.54
C PRO A 194 16.68 -9.36 8.66
N GLN A 195 16.84 -9.23 7.34
CA GLN A 195 15.80 -9.48 6.36
C GLN A 195 16.11 -10.76 5.57
N SER A 196 15.24 -11.76 5.64
CA SER A 196 15.41 -13.02 4.89
C SER A 196 15.44 -12.79 3.37
N LEU A 197 16.42 -13.39 2.69
CA LEU A 197 16.52 -13.38 1.23
C LEU A 197 15.37 -14.14 0.57
N LYS A 198 14.90 -15.24 1.16
CA LYS A 198 13.78 -16.02 0.59
C LYS A 198 12.52 -15.18 0.44
N ALA A 199 12.28 -14.26 1.37
CA ALA A 199 11.14 -13.37 1.32
C ALA A 199 11.24 -12.32 0.20
N LEU A 200 12.45 -11.94 -0.20
CA LEU A 200 12.67 -10.96 -1.28
C LEU A 200 12.74 -11.62 -2.66
N PHE A 201 13.35 -12.80 -2.78
CA PHE A 201 13.67 -13.44 -4.06
C PHE A 201 12.69 -14.55 -4.48
N GLU A 202 11.87 -15.07 -3.57
CA GLU A 202 10.94 -16.16 -3.85
C GLU A 202 9.49 -15.75 -3.59
N GLY A 203 8.55 -16.67 -3.82
CA GLY A 203 7.16 -16.51 -3.38
C GLY A 203 6.26 -15.70 -4.33
N GLY A 204 6.73 -15.33 -5.52
CA GLY A 204 5.92 -14.61 -6.52
C GLY A 204 4.57 -15.27 -6.85
N LYS A 205 4.48 -16.61 -6.81
CA LYS A 205 3.20 -17.33 -6.97
C LYS A 205 2.10 -16.96 -5.95
N TYR A 206 2.49 -16.38 -4.81
CA TYR A 206 1.57 -15.91 -3.78
C TYR A 206 1.28 -14.41 -3.87
N SER A 207 2.06 -13.65 -4.66
CA SER A 207 1.88 -12.21 -4.78
C SER A 207 0.61 -11.90 -5.59
N TYR A 208 -0.05 -10.81 -5.21
CA TYR A 208 -1.32 -10.43 -5.81
C TYR A 208 -1.50 -8.91 -5.85
N ALA A 209 -1.99 -8.41 -6.97
CA ALA A 209 -2.25 -7.00 -7.23
C ALA A 209 -3.53 -6.49 -6.52
N GLY A 210 -3.57 -6.55 -5.19
CA GLY A 210 -4.73 -6.12 -4.40
C GLY A 210 -5.12 -4.65 -4.58
N TRP A 211 -4.19 -3.79 -4.99
CA TRP A 211 -4.43 -2.41 -5.38
C TRP A 211 -5.42 -2.24 -6.56
N MET A 212 -5.73 -3.32 -7.29
CA MET A 212 -6.75 -3.34 -8.35
C MET A 212 -8.17 -3.65 -7.84
N ASP A 213 -8.29 -4.07 -6.58
CA ASP A 213 -9.57 -4.48 -5.99
C ASP A 213 -10.14 -3.43 -5.02
N VAL A 214 -9.30 -2.53 -4.52
CA VAL A 214 -9.68 -1.50 -3.55
C VAL A 214 -9.10 -0.13 -3.94
N PRO A 215 -9.73 0.99 -3.56
CA PRO A 215 -9.13 2.31 -3.76
C PRO A 215 -7.83 2.45 -2.97
N VAL A 216 -6.89 3.20 -3.55
CA VAL A 216 -5.53 3.38 -3.02
C VAL A 216 -5.28 4.83 -2.66
N TRP A 217 -4.68 5.06 -1.50
CA TRP A 217 -4.01 6.31 -1.16
C TRP A 217 -2.50 6.06 -1.15
N TYR A 218 -1.74 6.91 -1.83
CA TYR A 218 -0.29 6.82 -1.89
C TYR A 218 0.33 8.01 -1.18
N VAL A 219 1.19 7.75 -0.20
CA VAL A 219 2.02 8.73 0.51
C VAL A 219 3.43 8.63 -0.05
N GLY A 220 3.76 9.58 -0.93
CA GLY A 220 5.08 9.71 -1.53
C GLY A 220 6.04 10.52 -0.66
N THR A 221 7.31 10.18 -0.77
CA THR A 221 8.43 10.72 0.02
C THR A 221 9.41 11.40 -0.92
N ILE A 222 9.48 12.73 -0.88
CA ILE A 222 10.20 13.50 -1.92
C ILE A 222 11.72 13.36 -1.80
N GLU A 223 12.24 13.20 -0.59
CA GLU A 223 13.68 13.12 -0.30
C GLU A 223 14.13 11.66 -0.13
N ASP A 224 13.36 10.72 -0.66
CA ASP A 224 13.61 9.29 -0.47
C ASP A 224 14.86 8.81 -1.23
N HIS A 225 15.83 8.28 -0.48
CA HIS A 225 17.04 7.66 -1.02
C HIS A 225 16.87 6.15 -1.29
N GLY A 226 15.85 5.52 -0.73
CA GLY A 226 15.54 4.09 -0.91
C GLY A 226 14.69 3.81 -2.14
N LEU A 227 13.62 4.58 -2.32
CA LEU A 227 12.78 4.54 -3.50
C LEU A 227 12.69 5.95 -4.08
N PRO A 228 13.56 6.34 -5.01
CA PRO A 228 13.61 7.71 -5.52
C PRO A 228 12.23 8.21 -5.98
N VAL A 229 11.87 9.45 -5.62
CA VAL A 229 10.54 10.03 -5.89
C VAL A 229 10.11 9.94 -7.36
N VAL A 230 11.06 9.99 -8.29
CA VAL A 230 10.80 9.79 -9.72
C VAL A 230 10.21 8.41 -10.02
N VAL A 231 10.71 7.36 -9.37
CA VAL A 231 10.22 5.98 -9.48
C VAL A 231 8.84 5.87 -8.86
N GLN A 232 8.62 6.47 -7.69
CA GLN A 232 7.30 6.50 -7.03
C GLN A 232 6.25 7.11 -7.96
N ARG A 233 6.53 8.29 -8.53
CA ARG A 233 5.63 8.96 -9.48
C ARG A 233 5.38 8.14 -10.74
N MET A 234 6.41 7.51 -11.31
CA MET A 234 6.24 6.60 -12.46
C MET A 234 5.29 5.44 -12.13
N GLN A 235 5.47 4.80 -10.97
CA GLN A 235 4.62 3.69 -10.55
C GLN A 235 3.16 4.12 -10.33
N ILE A 236 2.93 5.33 -9.83
CA ILE A 236 1.58 5.90 -9.67
C ILE A 236 0.91 6.16 -11.02
N GLY A 237 1.64 6.73 -11.98
CA GLY A 237 1.12 6.94 -13.35
C GLY A 237 0.74 5.61 -14.00
N MET A 238 1.60 4.59 -13.84
CA MET A 238 1.35 3.23 -14.31
C MET A 238 0.09 2.61 -13.67
N ALA A 239 -0.04 2.68 -12.35
CA ALA A 239 -1.20 2.14 -11.65
C ALA A 239 -2.51 2.80 -12.10
N ARG A 240 -2.51 4.13 -12.26
CA ARG A 240 -3.67 4.89 -12.77
C ARG A 240 -4.05 4.47 -14.19
N GLU A 241 -3.08 4.32 -15.09
CA GLU A 241 -3.35 3.85 -16.45
C GLU A 241 -3.91 2.43 -16.48
N MET A 242 -3.45 1.58 -15.57
CA MET A 242 -3.95 0.22 -15.41
C MET A 242 -5.37 0.16 -14.81
N GLY A 243 -5.96 1.30 -14.45
CA GLY A 243 -7.35 1.43 -14.00
C GLY A 243 -7.51 1.57 -12.49
N ALA A 244 -6.43 1.75 -11.73
CA ALA A 244 -6.53 1.95 -10.29
C ALA A 244 -6.97 3.37 -9.92
N THR A 245 -7.81 3.46 -8.89
CA THR A 245 -8.16 4.73 -8.26
C THR A 245 -7.10 5.07 -7.22
N VAL A 246 -6.17 5.95 -7.57
CA VAL A 246 -5.03 6.33 -6.71
C VAL A 246 -5.08 7.82 -6.36
N GLU A 247 -5.38 8.12 -5.11
CA GLU A 247 -5.13 9.44 -4.51
C GLU A 247 -3.66 9.54 -4.12
N HIS A 248 -2.97 10.61 -4.50
CA HIS A 248 -1.52 10.75 -4.26
C HIS A 248 -1.22 12.01 -3.45
N ARG A 249 -0.51 11.85 -2.33
CA ARG A 249 -0.03 12.91 -1.45
C ARG A 249 1.47 12.76 -1.26
N GLU A 250 2.21 13.85 -1.28
CA GLU A 250 3.67 13.82 -1.10
C GLU A 250 4.09 14.62 0.14
N LEU A 251 5.11 14.12 0.84
CA LEU A 251 5.74 14.80 1.97
C LEU A 251 7.25 15.00 1.68
N PRO A 252 7.83 16.15 2.06
CA PRO A 252 9.27 16.41 1.95
C PRO A 252 10.01 15.68 3.09
N THR A 253 10.09 14.36 2.97
CA THR A 253 10.68 13.47 3.98
C THR A 253 11.59 12.45 3.31
N SER A 254 12.41 11.81 4.14
CA SER A 254 13.09 10.56 3.81
C SER A 254 12.10 9.40 3.66
N HIS A 255 12.61 8.16 3.61
CA HIS A 255 11.83 6.93 3.44
C HIS A 255 10.78 6.70 4.55
N SER A 256 10.95 7.29 5.74
CA SER A 256 10.17 6.95 6.95
C SER A 256 9.30 8.12 7.47
N PRO A 257 8.31 8.61 6.72
CA PRO A 257 7.53 9.80 7.09
C PRO A 257 6.72 9.62 8.38
N PHE A 258 6.39 8.38 8.74
CA PHE A 258 5.69 8.05 10.00
C PHE A 258 6.57 8.25 11.24
N LEU A 259 7.88 8.46 11.08
CA LEU A 259 8.80 8.84 12.16
C LEU A 259 9.05 10.35 12.18
N SER A 260 9.36 10.93 11.02
CA SER A 260 9.77 12.34 10.90
C SER A 260 8.59 13.31 10.92
N ARG A 261 7.44 12.90 10.35
CA ARG A 261 6.21 13.71 10.22
C ARG A 261 4.95 12.94 10.68
N PRO A 262 4.91 12.41 11.92
CA PRO A 262 3.86 11.50 12.35
C PRO A 262 2.45 12.12 12.34
N GLU A 263 2.31 13.41 12.69
CA GLU A 263 1.03 14.12 12.66
C GLU A 263 0.50 14.28 11.23
N GLU A 264 1.37 14.62 10.28
CA GLU A 264 1.00 14.78 8.88
C GLU A 264 0.56 13.44 8.27
N VAL A 265 1.31 12.36 8.54
CA VAL A 265 0.95 11.00 8.11
C VAL A 265 -0.36 10.55 8.75
N ALA A 266 -0.55 10.74 10.06
CA ALA A 266 -1.81 10.40 10.73
C ALA A 266 -2.99 11.18 10.12
N GLY A 267 -2.79 12.46 9.81
CA GLY A 267 -3.78 13.29 9.10
C GLY A 267 -4.18 12.72 7.74
N ILE A 268 -3.20 12.29 6.93
CA ILE A 268 -3.47 11.65 5.63
C ILE A 268 -4.22 10.32 5.82
N VAL A 269 -3.80 9.49 6.78
CA VAL A 269 -4.49 8.22 7.10
C VAL A 269 -5.95 8.45 7.46
N LEU A 270 -6.25 9.48 8.27
CA LEU A 270 -7.62 9.81 8.64
C LEU A 270 -8.46 10.27 7.45
N GLN A 271 -7.87 11.05 6.53
CA GLN A 271 -8.57 11.46 5.31
C GLN A 271 -8.88 10.24 4.43
N ALA A 272 -7.91 9.34 4.26
CA ALA A 272 -8.09 8.09 3.52
C ALA A 272 -9.20 7.23 4.14
N VAL A 273 -9.19 7.02 5.45
CA VAL A 273 -10.23 6.26 6.19
C VAL A 273 -11.63 6.85 5.97
N ARG A 274 -11.77 8.18 6.01
CA ARG A 274 -13.07 8.84 5.74
C ARG A 274 -13.52 8.61 4.29
N ALA A 275 -12.59 8.76 3.34
CA ALA A 275 -12.86 8.56 1.92
C ALA A 275 -13.30 7.12 1.62
N PHE A 276 -12.61 6.11 2.18
CA PHE A 276 -12.97 4.70 2.03
C PHE A 276 -14.32 4.35 2.67
N GLY A 277 -14.67 5.02 3.77
CA GLY A 277 -15.95 4.83 4.46
C GLY A 277 -17.15 5.52 3.80
N GLY A 278 -16.99 6.13 2.62
CA GLY A 278 -18.08 6.78 1.87
C GLY A 278 -18.58 8.10 2.47
N LYS A 279 -17.87 8.69 3.43
CA LYS A 279 -18.15 10.05 3.91
C LYS A 279 -17.40 11.02 3.00
N SER A 280 -18.13 11.87 2.28
CA SER A 280 -17.52 12.87 1.42
C SER A 280 -16.56 13.75 2.22
N VAL A 281 -15.41 14.05 1.62
CA VAL A 281 -14.45 15.02 2.14
C VAL A 281 -15.11 16.39 1.99
N GLY A 282 -15.91 16.79 2.98
CA GLY A 282 -16.23 18.18 3.21
C GLY A 282 -14.94 18.87 3.66
N ASN A 283 -14.61 19.99 3.02
CA ASN A 283 -13.53 20.89 3.44
C ASN A 283 -13.78 21.41 4.86
N GLU A 284 -13.48 20.62 5.89
CA GLU A 284 -13.23 21.17 7.21
C GLU A 284 -11.76 21.62 7.23
N PRO A 285 -11.49 22.91 7.54
CA PRO A 285 -10.12 23.39 7.63
C PRO A 285 -9.48 22.77 8.87
N THR A 286 -8.59 21.80 8.68
CA THR A 286 -7.67 21.37 9.72
C THR A 286 -6.82 22.57 10.12
N ARG A 287 -7.04 23.05 11.36
CA ARG A 287 -6.17 24.03 12.03
C ARG A 287 -4.80 23.38 12.20
N GLY A 288 -3.91 23.61 11.24
CA GLY A 288 -2.57 23.03 11.19
C GLY A 288 -2.05 22.85 9.77
N GLN A 289 -2.11 23.90 8.93
CA GLN A 289 -1.40 23.90 7.65
C GLN A 289 0.10 24.12 7.90
N GLY A 290 0.81 23.02 8.14
CA GLY A 290 2.21 22.90 7.72
C GLY A 290 2.21 22.24 6.33
N ASN A 291 2.75 22.94 5.32
CA ASN A 291 3.15 22.52 3.96
C ASN A 291 2.77 21.10 3.46
N GLN A 292 1.50 20.69 3.52
CA GLN A 292 1.03 19.56 2.71
C GLN A 292 1.03 20.01 1.25
N THR A 293 2.03 19.58 0.50
CA THR A 293 2.12 19.86 -0.93
C THR A 293 1.14 18.93 -1.64
N VAL A 294 -0.12 19.35 -1.73
CA VAL A 294 -1.03 18.80 -2.73
C VAL A 294 -0.38 19.08 -4.09
N LEU A 295 -0.06 18.03 -4.84
CA LEU A 295 0.62 18.17 -6.13
C LEU A 295 -0.07 19.25 -6.96
N PRO A 296 0.65 20.33 -7.36
CA PRO A 296 0.06 21.32 -8.23
C PRO A 296 -0.35 20.63 -9.52
N VAL A 297 -1.63 20.79 -9.90
CA VAL A 297 -2.16 20.31 -11.18
C VAL A 297 -1.18 20.72 -12.29
N VAL A 298 -0.73 19.77 -13.10
CA VAL A 298 0.24 20.01 -14.18
C VAL A 298 -0.28 21.15 -15.06
N ARG A 299 0.43 22.29 -15.07
CA ARG A 299 0.08 23.45 -15.90
C ARG A 299 0.93 23.45 -17.16
N LEU A 300 0.29 23.48 -18.33
CA LEU A 300 0.91 23.48 -19.67
C LEU A 300 2.03 24.53 -19.85
N TRP A 301 1.98 25.64 -19.13
CA TRP A 301 2.87 26.79 -19.32
C TRP A 301 4.01 26.89 -18.30
N GLN A 302 4.22 25.87 -17.46
CA GLN A 302 5.30 25.84 -16.46
C GLN A 302 6.25 24.64 -16.71
N PRO A 303 7.26 24.79 -17.59
CA PRO A 303 8.09 23.67 -18.06
C PRO A 303 8.85 22.95 -16.92
N LEU A 304 9.24 23.66 -15.87
CA LEU A 304 9.90 23.05 -14.70
C LEU A 304 8.95 22.14 -13.91
N THR A 305 7.66 22.48 -13.80
CA THR A 305 6.65 21.60 -13.17
C THR A 305 6.33 20.39 -14.03
N TRP A 306 6.36 20.55 -15.37
CA TRP A 306 6.28 19.43 -16.30
C TRP A 306 7.43 18.46 -16.10
N TYR A 307 8.67 18.93 -16.08
CA TYR A 307 9.83 18.08 -15.90
C TYR A 307 9.84 17.38 -14.53
N ARG A 308 9.54 18.13 -13.46
CA ARG A 308 9.65 17.64 -12.09
C ARG A 308 8.49 16.72 -11.68
N PHE A 309 7.27 16.99 -12.12
CA PHE A 309 6.07 16.28 -11.66
C PHE A 309 5.32 15.56 -12.80
N GLY A 310 5.15 16.20 -13.95
CA GLY A 310 4.34 15.67 -15.06
C GLY A 310 5.02 14.54 -15.83
N LEU A 311 6.29 14.69 -16.18
CA LEU A 311 7.05 13.78 -17.03
C LEU A 311 7.13 12.36 -16.44
N PRO A 312 7.47 12.17 -15.15
CA PRO A 312 7.49 10.82 -14.56
C PRO A 312 6.10 10.16 -14.55
N LEU A 313 5.04 10.92 -14.27
CA LEU A 313 3.66 10.40 -14.32
C LEU A 313 3.29 9.97 -15.75
N VAL A 314 3.60 10.78 -16.76
CA VAL A 314 3.35 10.47 -18.17
C VAL A 314 4.11 9.22 -18.61
N PHE A 315 5.39 9.08 -18.24
CA PHE A 315 6.15 7.85 -18.49
C PHE A 315 5.50 6.64 -17.81
N GLY A 316 5.01 6.81 -16.58
CA GLY A 316 4.20 5.82 -15.90
C GLY A 316 2.98 5.39 -16.71
N HIS A 317 2.23 6.34 -17.26
CA HIS A 317 1.07 6.05 -18.12
C HIS A 317 1.47 5.23 -19.35
N VAL A 318 2.57 5.59 -20.02
CA VAL A 318 3.08 4.81 -21.17
C VAL A 318 3.42 3.37 -20.74
N LEU A 319 4.10 3.21 -19.61
CA LEU A 319 4.46 1.89 -19.07
C LEU A 319 3.20 1.05 -18.77
N GLY A 320 2.18 1.64 -18.14
CA GLY A 320 0.91 0.96 -17.88
C GLY A 320 0.21 0.48 -19.16
N ARG A 321 0.20 1.30 -20.22
CA ARG A 321 -0.32 0.89 -21.54
C ARG A 321 0.43 -0.30 -22.13
N CYS A 322 1.76 -0.30 -22.04
CA CYS A 322 2.58 -1.41 -22.52
C CYS A 322 2.23 -2.73 -21.80
N VAL A 323 2.04 -2.69 -20.48
CA VAL A 323 1.60 -3.86 -19.70
C VAL A 323 0.25 -4.37 -20.19
N LEU A 324 -0.72 -3.48 -20.38
CA LEU A 324 -2.06 -3.85 -20.85
C LEU A 324 -2.05 -4.48 -22.26
N ILE A 325 -1.28 -3.91 -23.19
CA ILE A 325 -1.12 -4.43 -24.56
C ILE A 325 -0.48 -5.82 -24.51
N PHE A 326 0.57 -5.99 -23.71
CA PHE A 326 1.24 -7.28 -23.54
C PHE A 326 0.30 -8.34 -22.99
N ASP A 327 -0.46 -8.03 -21.93
CA ASP A 327 -1.42 -8.96 -21.34
C ASP A 327 -2.61 -9.28 -22.27
N TRP A 328 -3.02 -8.33 -23.11
CA TRP A 328 -4.01 -8.58 -24.16
C TRP A 328 -3.47 -9.55 -25.22
N GLY A 329 -2.27 -9.30 -25.75
CA GLY A 329 -1.61 -10.19 -26.72
C GLY A 329 -1.39 -11.60 -26.17
N ARG A 330 -0.95 -11.71 -24.91
CA ARG A 330 -0.78 -13.01 -24.23
C ARG A 330 -2.10 -13.77 -24.08
N ARG A 331 -3.21 -13.08 -23.78
CA ARG A 331 -4.54 -13.69 -23.69
C ARG A 331 -5.02 -14.20 -25.06
N LEU A 332 -4.87 -13.39 -26.11
CA LEU A 332 -5.20 -13.80 -27.48
C LEU A 332 -4.42 -15.04 -27.93
N TRP A 333 -3.11 -15.08 -27.65
CA TRP A 333 -2.29 -16.23 -27.94
C TRP A 333 -2.82 -17.49 -27.24
N ARG A 334 -3.13 -17.41 -25.94
CA ARG A 334 -3.66 -18.56 -25.19
C ARG A 334 -5.03 -19.04 -25.69
N SER A 335 -5.91 -18.13 -26.12
CA SER A 335 -7.21 -18.49 -26.69
C SER A 335 -7.15 -19.04 -28.11
N GLY A 336 -6.08 -18.77 -28.87
CA GLY A 336 -5.89 -19.29 -30.23
C GLY A 336 -5.37 -20.73 -30.29
N PHE A 337 -4.98 -21.31 -29.15
CA PHE A 337 -4.46 -22.68 -29.02
C PHE A 337 -5.31 -23.56 -28.08
N SER A 338 -6.58 -23.20 -27.84
CA SER A 338 -7.53 -23.99 -27.04
C SER A 338 -8.67 -24.55 -27.89
#